data_AF-A0A5R8K8Y9-F1
#
_entry.id   AF-A0A5R8K8Y9-F1
#
_cell.length_a   1.000
_cell.length_b   1.000
_cell.length_c   1.000
_cell.angle_alpha   90.00
_cell.angle_beta   90.00
_cell.angle_gamma   90.00
#
_symmetry.space_group_name_H-M   'P 1'
#
loop_
_entity.id
_entity.type
_entity.pdbx_description
1 polymer ?
#
loop_
_entity_poly.entity_id
_entity_poly.type
_entity_poly.pdbx_seq_one_letter_code
_entity_poly.pdbx_strand_id
1 'polypeptide(L)'
;MKKLSTWMAVGLAMAGTSLNLNGQTDERKQEIVSAVGEQAGDALFSLHQAVNAVADGWVNKTFEEKQALELAASYRDSAELVERLVKGKSDEMEKVTGLLVKQVTALEAWITIGDDALAGTYKKLKAEVDAGLAGGGGLGAQMGAAVAQGETIELKIVKSVAPNGKAGQPGTMTVTRTSKELPLEVMWKYANGGSDRGLCVPFPRSGKMAVFFGEGVHSVSIYKREGKSVTGRWVSTKPGSTLKDIKLTQGASKSEYDIEGGGRMKLDLREGMIANVTWEFQAGKVPGIAVGDNEYLALISMDPKKKAGVALYTMADDAKSATSRWTMAGANGAGEEELVVTAMSPGFLSGPPPAAAAGPMEEAPGAEEGSVEDEIKEVALKLLADMGTLDELRPTGEQLAAIAVSAEDAQLLSVYVKSVYEGLARGNRVAGAKQTEVKVGGPDWKDLAGGYSDVRDRFKPEVKIYEFSYVEPGNDVGMRYDGLIKVEGKWVFIPKAWRAFR
;
A
#
# COMPACT_ATOMS: atom_id res chain seq x y z
N MET A 1 18.28 28.67 16.92
CA MET A 1 17.34 27.56 17.19
C MET A 1 15.93 28.12 17.34
N LYS A 2 15.19 28.23 16.23
CA LYS A 2 13.73 28.43 16.18
C LYS A 2 13.30 28.49 14.69
N LYS A 3 12.25 27.72 14.38
CA LYS A 3 11.40 27.72 13.16
C LYS A 3 12.02 27.21 11.86
N LEU A 4 11.80 25.93 11.56
CA LEU A 4 11.86 25.38 10.21
C LEU A 4 10.97 24.11 10.12
N SER A 5 9.64 24.25 10.02
CA SER A 5 8.74 23.12 9.76
C SER A 5 7.32 23.53 9.32
N THR A 6 7.20 24.41 8.32
CA THR A 6 5.87 24.83 7.78
C THR A 6 5.81 24.81 6.24
N TRP A 7 6.59 23.97 5.57
CA TRP A 7 6.62 23.92 4.09
C TRP A 7 6.49 22.49 3.51
N MET A 8 5.54 21.69 3.99
CA MET A 8 5.34 20.33 3.45
C MET A 8 3.89 19.94 3.09
N ALA A 9 3.01 20.91 2.81
CA ALA A 9 1.66 20.61 2.28
C ALA A 9 1.31 21.26 0.93
N VAL A 10 2.23 22.00 0.28
CA VAL A 10 2.06 22.51 -1.10
C VAL A 10 3.39 22.42 -1.87
N GLY A 11 4.01 21.24 -1.84
CA GLY A 11 5.27 20.95 -2.51
C GLY A 11 5.13 20.44 -3.95
N LEU A 12 4.03 20.74 -4.64
CA LEU A 12 3.80 20.26 -6.01
C LEU A 12 2.98 21.24 -6.86
N ALA A 13 3.28 22.53 -6.76
CA ALA A 13 3.03 23.50 -7.83
C ALA A 13 3.95 24.70 -7.56
N MET A 14 4.70 25.14 -8.57
CA MET A 14 5.64 26.28 -8.55
C MET A 14 7.10 25.97 -8.20
N ALA A 15 7.72 25.11 -9.00
CA ALA A 15 9.11 25.33 -9.39
C ALA A 15 9.14 25.80 -10.85
N GLY A 16 9.48 27.08 -11.06
CA GLY A 16 9.82 27.62 -12.37
C GLY A 16 8.72 28.40 -13.06
N THR A 17 8.51 29.65 -12.66
CA THR A 17 8.59 30.85 -13.53
C THR A 17 7.97 32.04 -12.79
N SER A 18 8.74 33.10 -12.63
CA SER A 18 8.21 34.43 -12.35
C SER A 18 7.40 34.89 -13.58
N LEU A 19 6.08 34.70 -13.57
CA LEU A 19 5.21 35.13 -14.66
C LEU A 19 4.60 36.50 -14.33
N ASN A 20 4.93 37.47 -15.18
CA ASN A 20 4.28 38.76 -15.25
C ASN A 20 2.87 38.55 -15.84
N LEU A 21 1.83 38.74 -15.03
CA LEU A 21 0.43 38.41 -15.35
C LEU A 21 -0.26 39.39 -16.33
N ASN A 22 0.41 40.46 -16.76
CA ASN A 22 -0.20 41.53 -17.55
C ASN A 22 -0.26 41.28 -19.07
N GLY A 23 -0.12 40.03 -19.54
CA GLY A 23 -0.03 39.73 -20.98
C GLY A 23 -0.64 38.41 -21.46
N GLN A 24 -1.49 37.74 -20.69
CA GLN A 24 -2.15 36.50 -21.13
C GLN A 24 -3.58 36.75 -21.66
N THR A 25 -3.97 35.98 -22.68
CA THR A 25 -5.34 35.96 -23.23
C THR A 25 -6.33 35.50 -22.16
N ASP A 26 -7.54 36.03 -22.18
CA ASP A 26 -8.53 35.76 -21.12
C ASP A 26 -8.96 34.28 -21.05
N GLU A 27 -8.84 33.54 -22.15
CA GLU A 27 -9.03 32.07 -22.19
C GLU A 27 -8.00 31.34 -21.32
N ARG A 28 -6.73 31.73 -21.37
CA ARG A 28 -5.67 31.09 -20.55
C ARG A 28 -5.80 31.44 -19.07
N LYS A 29 -6.34 32.63 -18.76
CA LYS A 29 -6.71 32.97 -17.38
C LYS A 29 -7.88 32.12 -16.89
N GLN A 30 -8.89 31.87 -17.73
CA GLN A 30 -10.01 30.99 -17.38
C GLN A 30 -9.58 29.53 -17.22
N GLU A 31 -8.66 29.02 -18.04
CA GLU A 31 -8.08 27.68 -17.88
C GLU A 31 -7.31 27.54 -16.56
N ILE A 32 -6.49 28.53 -16.19
CA ILE A 32 -5.75 28.54 -14.92
C ILE A 32 -6.71 28.65 -13.73
N VAL A 33 -7.75 29.49 -13.82
CA VAL A 33 -8.79 29.60 -12.79
C VAL A 33 -9.57 28.30 -12.64
N SER A 34 -9.90 27.63 -13.74
CA SER A 34 -10.58 26.32 -13.74
C SER A 34 -9.70 25.23 -13.12
N ALA A 35 -8.43 25.16 -13.49
CA ALA A 35 -7.48 24.17 -12.95
C ALA A 35 -7.22 24.38 -11.45
N VAL A 36 -7.16 25.63 -10.99
CA VAL A 36 -7.03 25.94 -9.55
C VAL A 36 -8.35 25.69 -8.81
N GLY A 37 -9.50 25.88 -9.45
CA GLY A 37 -10.81 25.60 -8.86
C GLY A 37 -11.06 24.11 -8.61
N GLU A 38 -10.69 23.25 -9.56
CA GLU A 38 -10.85 21.80 -9.45
C GLU A 38 -9.97 21.22 -8.32
N GLN A 39 -8.69 21.61 -8.29
CA GLN A 39 -7.76 21.18 -7.23
C GLN A 39 -8.12 21.76 -5.85
N ALA A 40 -8.70 22.96 -5.80
CA ALA A 40 -9.16 23.55 -4.55
C ALA A 40 -10.39 22.81 -3.99
N GLY A 41 -11.27 22.29 -4.85
CA GLY A 41 -12.40 21.45 -4.44
C GLY A 41 -11.95 20.16 -3.74
N ASP A 42 -11.01 19.44 -4.36
CA ASP A 42 -10.47 18.20 -3.79
C ASP A 42 -9.68 18.43 -2.49
N ALA A 43 -8.89 19.51 -2.45
CA ALA A 43 -8.16 19.90 -1.24
C ALA A 43 -9.12 20.28 -0.09
N LEU A 44 -10.19 21.02 -0.40
CA LEU A 44 -11.23 21.41 0.55
C LEU A 44 -11.96 20.19 1.12
N PHE A 45 -12.39 19.27 0.25
CA PHE A 45 -13.08 18.05 0.67
C PHE A 45 -12.18 17.16 1.54
N SER A 46 -10.94 16.92 1.09
CA SER A 46 -9.97 16.09 1.81
C SER A 46 -9.65 16.66 3.19
N LEU A 47 -9.48 17.98 3.28
CA LEU A 47 -9.22 18.66 4.54
C LEU A 47 -10.43 18.59 5.50
N HIS A 48 -11.65 18.75 4.97
CA HIS A 48 -12.86 18.57 5.77
C HIS A 48 -12.97 17.16 6.37
N GLN A 49 -12.69 16.12 5.59
CA GLN A 49 -12.67 14.73 6.09
C GLN A 49 -11.59 14.51 7.15
N ALA A 50 -10.39 15.06 6.96
CA ALA A 50 -9.30 14.94 7.93
C ALA A 50 -9.65 15.60 9.28
N VAL A 51 -10.27 16.79 9.26
CA VAL A 51 -10.78 17.47 10.46
C VAL A 51 -11.82 16.60 11.18
N ASN A 52 -12.74 15.98 10.44
CA ASN A 52 -13.74 15.09 11.00
C ASN A 52 -13.12 13.84 11.65
N ALA A 53 -12.13 13.23 10.99
CA ALA A 53 -11.42 12.07 11.52
C ALA A 53 -10.65 12.38 12.83
N VAL A 54 -10.06 13.57 12.95
CA VAL A 54 -9.42 14.01 14.22
C VAL A 54 -10.45 14.14 15.33
N ALA A 55 -11.60 14.76 15.05
CA ALA A 55 -12.67 14.93 16.03
C ALA A 55 -13.19 13.57 16.53
N ASP A 56 -13.54 12.66 15.61
CA ASP A 56 -14.02 11.33 15.95
C ASP A 56 -12.94 10.52 16.68
N GLY A 57 -11.69 10.63 16.23
CA GLY A 57 -10.58 9.92 16.82
C GLY A 57 -10.29 10.36 18.25
N TRP A 58 -10.37 11.67 18.52
CA TRP A 58 -10.21 12.21 19.86
C TRP A 58 -11.37 11.84 20.80
N VAL A 59 -12.63 12.00 20.36
CA VAL A 59 -13.82 11.61 21.14
C VAL A 59 -13.79 10.14 21.52
N ASN A 60 -13.34 9.28 20.61
CA ASN A 60 -13.22 7.83 20.82
C ASN A 60 -11.90 7.42 21.50
N LYS A 61 -11.07 8.38 21.94
CA LYS A 61 -9.79 8.15 22.62
C LYS A 61 -8.79 7.31 21.80
N THR A 62 -8.87 7.41 20.47
CA THR A 62 -7.86 6.86 19.54
C THR A 62 -6.70 7.83 19.32
N PHE A 63 -6.93 9.13 19.50
CA PHE A 63 -5.88 10.14 19.59
C PHE A 63 -5.74 10.63 21.03
N GLU A 64 -4.49 10.72 21.50
CA GLU A 64 -4.19 11.46 22.72
C GLU A 64 -4.47 12.95 22.51
N GLU A 65 -4.86 13.67 23.56
CA GLU A 65 -5.24 15.08 23.49
C GLU A 65 -4.18 15.94 22.80
N LYS A 66 -2.91 15.76 23.16
CA LYS A 66 -1.78 16.47 22.55
C LYS A 66 -1.67 16.20 21.04
N GLN A 67 -1.87 14.95 20.61
CA GLN A 67 -1.80 14.59 19.19
C GLN A 67 -2.97 15.19 18.42
N ALA A 68 -4.18 15.15 18.99
CA ALA A 68 -5.37 15.74 18.39
C ALA A 68 -5.22 17.27 18.23
N LEU A 69 -4.63 17.95 19.22
CA LEU A 69 -4.33 19.38 19.15
C LEU A 69 -3.30 19.73 18.06
N GLU A 70 -2.20 18.98 17.97
CA GLU A 70 -1.17 19.19 16.94
C GLU A 70 -1.75 19.00 15.53
N LEU A 71 -2.59 17.98 15.34
CA LEU A 71 -3.28 17.73 14.07
C LEU A 71 -4.32 18.82 13.76
N ALA A 72 -5.15 19.21 14.72
CA ALA A 72 -6.15 20.27 14.53
C ALA A 72 -5.48 21.60 14.14
N ALA A 73 -4.38 21.98 14.82
CA ALA A 73 -3.62 23.18 14.48
C ALA A 73 -3.01 23.10 13.07
N SER A 74 -2.43 21.95 12.69
CA SER A 74 -1.91 21.75 11.32
C SER A 74 -2.99 21.85 10.24
N TYR A 75 -4.20 21.34 10.53
CA TYR A 75 -5.32 21.43 9.59
C TYR A 75 -5.93 22.83 9.53
N ARG A 76 -5.86 23.62 10.62
CA ARG A 76 -6.20 25.05 10.58
C ARG A 76 -5.29 25.81 9.62
N ASP A 77 -3.98 25.63 9.72
CA ASP A 77 -3.02 26.30 8.82
C ASP A 77 -3.28 25.94 7.35
N SER A 78 -3.69 24.68 7.10
CA SER A 78 -4.06 24.21 5.78
C SER A 78 -5.40 24.81 5.30
N ALA A 79 -6.39 24.96 6.19
CA ALA A 79 -7.68 25.55 5.86
C ALA A 79 -7.53 27.03 5.48
N GLU A 80 -6.72 27.78 6.23
CA GLU A 80 -6.39 29.18 5.95
C GLU A 80 -5.62 29.34 4.64
N LEU A 81 -4.78 28.35 4.28
CA LEU A 81 -4.10 28.34 2.99
C LEU A 81 -5.09 28.13 1.83
N VAL A 82 -5.99 27.16 1.94
CA VAL A 82 -7.04 26.92 0.93
C VAL A 82 -7.94 28.14 0.79
N GLU A 83 -8.39 28.74 1.91
CA GLU A 83 -9.19 29.97 1.91
C GLU A 83 -8.48 31.11 1.15
N ARG A 84 -7.18 31.35 1.42
CA ARG A 84 -6.39 32.35 0.69
C ARG A 84 -6.28 32.03 -0.81
N LEU A 85 -6.21 30.76 -1.18
CA LEU A 85 -6.09 30.34 -2.58
C LEU A 85 -7.40 30.53 -3.35
N VAL A 86 -8.55 30.41 -2.71
CA VAL A 86 -9.87 30.61 -3.35
C VAL A 86 -10.35 32.05 -3.30
N LYS A 87 -9.76 32.88 -2.45
CA LYS A 87 -10.13 34.30 -2.30
C LYS A 87 -10.03 35.08 -3.62
N GLY A 88 -11.10 35.79 -3.96
CA GLY A 88 -11.34 36.50 -5.21
C GLY A 88 -11.69 35.62 -6.40
N LYS A 89 -11.85 34.30 -6.23
CA LYS A 89 -12.06 33.36 -7.36
C LYS A 89 -13.46 32.78 -7.42
N SER A 90 -14.11 32.54 -6.27
CA SER A 90 -15.48 32.05 -6.21
C SER A 90 -16.10 32.36 -4.85
N ASP A 91 -17.17 33.15 -4.84
CA ASP A 91 -17.89 33.53 -3.62
C ASP A 91 -18.43 32.30 -2.86
N GLU A 92 -18.82 31.26 -3.59
CA GLU A 92 -19.29 30.00 -3.02
C GLU A 92 -18.14 29.25 -2.34
N MET A 93 -17.00 29.10 -3.02
CA MET A 93 -15.83 28.43 -2.45
C MET A 93 -15.23 29.22 -1.28
N GLU A 94 -15.22 30.55 -1.35
CA GLU A 94 -14.83 31.41 -0.23
C GLU A 94 -15.73 31.19 0.99
N LYS A 95 -17.05 31.08 0.77
CA LYS A 95 -17.98 30.78 1.85
C LYS A 95 -17.70 29.42 2.48
N VAL A 96 -17.49 28.36 1.68
CA VAL A 96 -17.26 27.00 2.21
C VAL A 96 -15.89 26.88 2.88
N THR A 97 -14.83 27.45 2.28
CA THR A 97 -13.49 27.47 2.91
C THR A 97 -13.47 28.28 4.21
N GLY A 98 -14.16 29.43 4.27
CA GLY A 98 -14.31 30.19 5.50
C GLY A 98 -15.10 29.44 6.58
N LEU A 99 -16.07 28.60 6.20
CA LEU A 99 -16.75 27.70 7.14
C LEU A 99 -15.82 26.58 7.63
N LEU A 100 -14.95 26.03 6.77
CA LEU A 100 -13.98 25.02 7.18
C LEU A 100 -12.94 25.57 8.16
N VAL A 101 -12.43 26.79 7.94
CA VAL A 101 -11.52 27.47 8.89
C VAL A 101 -12.20 27.62 10.25
N LYS A 102 -13.49 28.00 10.28
CA LYS A 102 -14.27 28.07 11.52
C LYS A 102 -14.45 26.69 12.16
N GLN A 103 -14.75 25.67 11.36
CA GLN A 103 -14.95 24.30 11.84
C GLN A 103 -13.71 23.78 12.56
N VAL A 104 -12.53 23.88 11.94
CA VAL A 104 -11.28 23.39 12.56
C VAL A 104 -10.85 24.23 13.75
N THR A 105 -11.12 25.54 13.74
CA THR A 105 -10.91 26.42 14.91
C THR A 105 -11.80 26.00 16.08
N ALA A 106 -13.08 25.66 15.81
CA ALA A 106 -13.98 25.15 16.83
C ALA A 106 -13.56 23.79 17.37
N LEU A 107 -13.01 22.91 16.51
CA LEU A 107 -12.44 21.63 16.94
C LEU A 107 -11.24 21.82 17.87
N GLU A 108 -10.28 22.66 17.49
CA GLU A 108 -9.10 22.96 18.32
C GLU A 108 -9.50 23.54 19.69
N ALA A 109 -10.45 24.48 19.71
CA ALA A 109 -11.00 25.03 20.94
C ALA A 109 -11.73 23.96 21.77
N TRP A 110 -12.51 23.09 21.13
CA TRP A 110 -13.21 22.00 21.79
C TRP A 110 -12.24 21.01 22.42
N ILE A 111 -11.17 20.61 21.71
CA ILE A 111 -10.13 19.73 22.26
C ILE A 111 -9.43 20.38 23.45
N THR A 112 -9.10 21.68 23.33
CA THR A 112 -8.35 22.42 24.36
C THR A 112 -9.16 22.62 25.64
N ILE A 113 -10.45 22.94 25.52
CA ILE A 113 -11.30 23.36 26.65
C ILE A 113 -12.12 22.18 27.19
N GLY A 114 -12.49 21.23 26.34
CA GLY A 114 -13.35 20.10 26.70
C GLY A 114 -14.83 20.46 26.92
N ASP A 115 -15.30 21.60 26.43
CA ASP A 115 -16.67 22.10 26.63
C ASP A 115 -17.65 21.55 25.57
N ASP A 116 -18.78 20.99 26.02
CA ASP A 116 -19.87 20.48 25.18
C ASP A 116 -20.52 21.57 24.30
N ALA A 117 -20.51 22.84 24.73
CA ALA A 117 -20.97 23.94 23.89
C ALA A 117 -20.10 24.12 22.65
N LEU A 118 -18.78 23.88 22.76
CA LEU A 118 -17.85 23.89 21.64
C LEU A 118 -18.04 22.66 20.75
N ALA A 119 -18.37 21.49 21.34
CA ALA A 119 -18.80 20.31 20.59
C ALA A 119 -20.02 20.60 19.70
N GLY A 120 -21.03 21.28 20.26
CA GLY A 120 -22.22 21.71 19.54
C GLY A 120 -21.89 22.69 18.41
N THR A 121 -21.00 23.63 18.67
CA THR A 121 -20.51 24.60 17.67
C THR A 121 -19.78 23.91 16.53
N TYR A 122 -18.88 22.98 16.84
CA TYR A 122 -18.18 22.16 15.86
C TYR A 122 -19.15 21.34 14.99
N LYS A 123 -20.11 20.63 15.60
CA LYS A 123 -21.11 19.81 14.87
C LYS A 123 -21.97 20.65 13.94
N LYS A 124 -22.36 21.85 14.38
CA LYS A 124 -23.11 22.81 13.55
C LYS A 124 -22.27 23.24 12.34
N LEU A 125 -21.03 23.66 12.55
CA LEU A 125 -20.13 24.08 11.48
C LEU A 125 -19.82 22.94 10.51
N LYS A 126 -19.62 21.71 11.02
CA LYS A 126 -19.49 20.50 10.20
C LYS A 126 -20.69 20.36 9.25
N ALA A 127 -21.92 20.44 9.78
CA ALA A 127 -23.13 20.31 8.98
C ALA A 127 -23.27 21.43 7.93
N GLU A 128 -22.82 22.65 8.24
CA GLU A 128 -22.80 23.77 7.29
C GLU A 128 -21.76 23.56 6.17
N VAL A 129 -20.58 23.02 6.49
CA VAL A 129 -19.56 22.65 5.49
C VAL A 129 -20.04 21.47 4.64
N ASP A 130 -20.63 20.43 5.24
CA ASP A 130 -21.25 19.30 4.52
C ASP A 130 -22.29 19.80 3.51
N ALA A 131 -23.17 20.72 3.94
CA ALA A 131 -24.19 21.31 3.07
C ALA A 131 -23.59 22.16 1.95
N GLY A 132 -22.52 22.92 2.24
CA GLY A 132 -21.79 23.70 1.25
C GLY A 132 -21.13 22.82 0.18
N LEU A 133 -20.50 21.73 0.59
CA LEU A 133 -19.88 20.75 -0.32
C LEU A 133 -20.90 19.97 -1.15
N ALA A 134 -22.10 19.73 -0.61
CA ALA A 134 -23.18 19.06 -1.35
C ALA A 134 -23.92 19.98 -2.34
N GLY A 135 -23.91 21.30 -2.09
CA GLY A 135 -24.62 22.31 -2.89
C GLY A 135 -23.91 22.74 -4.18
N GLY A 136 -22.58 22.57 -4.24
CA GLY A 136 -21.77 22.83 -5.44
C GLY A 136 -22.11 21.84 -6.55
N GLY A 137 -22.87 22.29 -7.55
CA GLY A 137 -23.53 21.45 -8.55
C GLY A 137 -22.67 20.34 -9.18
N GLY A 138 -23.17 19.11 -9.06
CA GLY A 138 -22.95 18.05 -10.06
C GLY A 138 -21.95 16.94 -9.72
N LEU A 139 -20.90 17.21 -8.94
CA LEU A 139 -19.86 16.19 -8.65
C LEU A 139 -19.77 15.83 -7.15
N GLY A 140 -20.14 16.75 -6.25
CA GLY A 140 -19.97 16.58 -4.80
C GLY A 140 -20.86 15.52 -4.15
N ALA A 141 -22.07 15.28 -4.64
CA ALA A 141 -23.00 14.32 -4.01
C ALA A 141 -22.72 12.85 -4.39
N GLN A 142 -22.21 12.58 -5.60
CA GLN A 142 -21.81 11.23 -6.02
C GLN A 142 -20.40 10.87 -5.53
N MET A 143 -19.49 11.84 -5.43
CA MET A 143 -18.16 11.61 -4.85
C MET A 143 -18.15 11.70 -3.32
N GLY A 144 -18.98 12.53 -2.70
CA GLY A 144 -19.01 12.71 -1.24
C GLY A 144 -19.41 11.46 -0.45
N ALA A 145 -20.24 10.58 -1.02
CA ALA A 145 -20.55 9.28 -0.42
C ALA A 145 -19.48 8.20 -0.73
N ALA A 146 -18.76 8.32 -1.85
CA ALA A 146 -17.77 7.35 -2.30
C ALA A 146 -16.36 7.60 -1.73
N VAL A 147 -15.99 8.86 -1.45
CA VAL A 147 -14.65 9.23 -0.98
C VAL A 147 -14.54 9.16 0.55
N ALA A 148 -15.66 9.27 1.28
CA ALA A 148 -15.69 9.16 2.74
C ALA A 148 -15.77 7.71 3.27
N GLN A 149 -16.11 6.72 2.43
CA GLN A 149 -16.23 5.32 2.86
C GLN A 149 -15.03 4.45 2.51
N GLY A 150 -13.98 4.99 1.89
CA GLY A 150 -12.94 4.14 1.30
C GLY A 150 -13.49 3.32 0.13
N GLU A 151 -12.64 2.52 -0.52
CA GLU A 151 -13.12 1.64 -1.59
C GLU A 151 -14.00 0.54 -0.97
N THR A 152 -15.17 0.26 -1.54
CA THR A 152 -16.09 -0.75 -1.01
C THR A 152 -16.41 -1.83 -2.06
N ILE A 153 -16.77 -3.01 -1.57
CA ILE A 153 -17.50 -4.03 -2.33
C ILE A 153 -18.69 -4.49 -1.51
N GLU A 154 -19.84 -4.60 -2.16
CA GLU A 154 -21.06 -5.14 -1.59
C GLU A 154 -21.37 -6.49 -2.25
N LEU A 155 -21.57 -7.50 -1.41
CA LEU A 155 -21.78 -8.89 -1.78
C LEU A 155 -23.08 -9.37 -1.16
N LYS A 156 -24.06 -9.75 -2.00
CA LYS A 156 -25.31 -10.34 -1.55
C LYS A 156 -25.17 -11.87 -1.51
N ILE A 157 -25.38 -12.45 -0.33
CA ILE A 157 -25.41 -13.91 -0.12
C ILE A 157 -26.73 -14.42 -0.70
N VAL A 158 -26.66 -15.08 -1.86
CA VAL A 158 -27.84 -15.63 -2.57
C VAL A 158 -28.15 -17.06 -2.14
N LYS A 159 -27.15 -17.79 -1.65
CA LYS A 159 -27.29 -19.12 -1.09
C LYS A 159 -26.28 -19.31 0.03
N SER A 160 -26.70 -19.91 1.13
CA SER A 160 -25.84 -20.21 2.28
C SER A 160 -26.20 -21.59 2.82
N VAL A 161 -25.19 -22.39 3.12
CA VAL A 161 -25.29 -23.70 3.77
C VAL A 161 -24.39 -23.65 4.99
N ALA A 162 -24.95 -23.91 6.17
CA ALA A 162 -24.20 -23.91 7.41
C ALA A 162 -23.30 -25.16 7.52
N PRO A 163 -22.28 -25.15 8.39
CA PRO A 163 -21.40 -26.29 8.67
C PRO A 163 -22.06 -27.64 8.99
N ASN A 164 -23.33 -27.63 9.39
CA ASN A 164 -24.12 -28.83 9.69
C ASN A 164 -25.06 -29.23 8.54
N GLY A 165 -24.88 -28.66 7.35
CA GLY A 165 -25.68 -28.93 6.15
C GLY A 165 -27.05 -28.24 6.11
N LYS A 166 -27.45 -27.52 7.17
CA LYS A 166 -28.73 -26.77 7.15
C LYS A 166 -28.61 -25.51 6.29
N ALA A 167 -29.74 -25.02 5.80
CA ALA A 167 -29.79 -23.71 5.14
C ALA A 167 -29.26 -22.62 6.09
N GLY A 168 -28.29 -21.84 5.61
CA GLY A 168 -27.76 -20.67 6.30
C GLY A 168 -28.64 -19.44 6.10
N GLN A 169 -28.21 -18.30 6.65
CA GLN A 169 -28.96 -17.04 6.55
C GLN A 169 -28.47 -16.21 5.35
N PRO A 170 -29.35 -15.86 4.39
CA PRO A 170 -28.99 -14.88 3.37
C PRO A 170 -28.84 -13.48 4.00
N GLY A 171 -28.08 -12.64 3.33
CA GLY A 171 -27.77 -11.30 3.81
C GLY A 171 -26.91 -10.52 2.81
N THR A 172 -26.47 -9.35 3.23
CA THR A 172 -25.53 -8.51 2.49
C THR A 172 -24.26 -8.35 3.32
N MET A 173 -23.12 -8.59 2.70
CA MET A 173 -21.80 -8.32 3.25
C MET A 173 -21.22 -7.09 2.55
N THR A 174 -20.81 -6.10 3.32
CA THR A 174 -20.05 -4.95 2.82
C THR A 174 -18.62 -5.08 3.32
N VAL A 175 -17.66 -5.01 2.39
CA VAL A 175 -16.23 -4.99 2.70
C VAL A 175 -15.68 -3.63 2.32
N THR A 176 -14.94 -3.00 3.25
CA THR A 176 -14.49 -1.62 3.14
C THR A 176 -12.99 -1.52 3.28
N ARG A 177 -12.34 -0.83 2.34
CA ARG A 177 -10.91 -0.50 2.36
C ARG A 177 -10.70 0.94 2.78
N THR A 178 -10.28 1.15 4.02
CA THR A 178 -9.91 2.47 4.55
C THR A 178 -8.44 2.81 4.26
N SER A 179 -7.56 1.81 4.19
CA SER A 179 -6.14 1.96 3.85
C SER A 179 -5.60 0.67 3.20
N LYS A 180 -4.48 0.79 2.48
CA LYS A 180 -3.75 -0.36 1.90
C LYS A 180 -2.95 -1.16 2.94
N GLU A 181 -2.58 -0.52 4.03
CA GLU A 181 -1.76 -1.11 5.11
C GLU A 181 -2.61 -1.71 6.23
N LEU A 182 -3.89 -1.33 6.29
CA LEU A 182 -4.85 -1.81 7.26
C LEU A 182 -5.64 -3.00 6.70
N PRO A 183 -6.15 -3.88 7.56
CA PRO A 183 -7.10 -4.88 7.12
C PRO A 183 -8.39 -4.23 6.64
N LEU A 184 -9.10 -4.95 5.77
CA LEU A 184 -10.40 -4.51 5.29
C LEU A 184 -11.42 -4.69 6.41
N GLU A 185 -12.33 -3.74 6.56
CA GLU A 185 -13.44 -3.87 7.50
C GLU A 185 -14.58 -4.63 6.86
N VAL A 186 -15.26 -5.49 7.61
CA VAL A 186 -16.40 -6.27 7.11
C VAL A 186 -17.62 -6.05 7.98
N MET A 187 -18.76 -5.82 7.34
CA MET A 187 -20.07 -5.75 7.98
C MET A 187 -21.04 -6.68 7.26
N TRP A 188 -21.66 -7.59 8.01
CA TRP A 188 -22.78 -8.39 7.54
C TRP A 188 -24.09 -7.80 8.05
N LYS A 189 -25.11 -7.80 7.18
CA LYS A 189 -26.49 -7.48 7.51
C LYS A 189 -27.37 -8.62 7.03
N TYR A 190 -28.01 -9.32 7.96
CA TYR A 190 -28.83 -10.49 7.67
C TYR A 190 -30.29 -10.08 7.44
N ALA A 191 -31.04 -10.92 6.72
CA ALA A 191 -32.45 -10.66 6.42
C ALA A 191 -33.36 -10.53 7.67
N ASN A 192 -32.94 -11.09 8.81
CA ASN A 192 -33.66 -10.99 10.08
C ASN A 192 -33.39 -9.69 10.87
N GLY A 193 -32.62 -8.75 10.29
CA GLY A 193 -32.21 -7.50 10.93
C GLY A 193 -30.98 -7.61 11.84
N GLY A 194 -30.42 -8.82 12.00
CA GLY A 194 -29.15 -9.03 12.68
C GLY A 194 -27.98 -8.47 11.87
N SER A 195 -26.88 -8.20 12.56
CA SER A 195 -25.63 -7.78 11.92
C SER A 195 -24.42 -8.30 12.67
N ASP A 196 -23.35 -8.58 11.93
CA ASP A 196 -22.04 -8.93 12.48
C ASP A 196 -20.98 -8.00 11.91
N ARG A 197 -19.83 -7.93 12.59
CA ARG A 197 -18.65 -7.19 12.15
C ARG A 197 -17.40 -8.06 12.24
N GLY A 198 -16.43 -7.77 11.40
CA GLY A 198 -15.20 -8.52 11.28
C GLY A 198 -14.11 -7.75 10.56
N LEU A 199 -12.97 -8.41 10.38
CA LEU A 199 -11.92 -7.94 9.47
C LEU A 199 -11.68 -8.96 8.37
N CYS A 200 -11.14 -8.45 7.27
CA CYS A 200 -10.78 -9.20 6.09
C CYS A 200 -9.30 -8.95 5.76
N VAL A 201 -8.59 -10.05 5.51
CA VAL A 201 -7.20 -10.08 5.06
C VAL A 201 -7.18 -10.59 3.63
N PRO A 202 -7.02 -9.72 2.62
CA PRO A 202 -6.89 -10.15 1.25
C PRO A 202 -5.51 -10.77 0.99
N PHE A 203 -5.48 -11.85 0.21
CA PHE A 203 -4.24 -12.35 -0.36
C PHE A 203 -3.99 -11.63 -1.70
N PRO A 204 -2.86 -10.93 -1.88
CA PRO A 204 -2.63 -10.07 -3.03
C PRO A 204 -2.86 -10.77 -4.38
N ARG A 205 -3.64 -10.15 -5.26
CA ARG A 205 -3.92 -10.57 -6.66
C ARG A 205 -4.46 -12.00 -6.84
N SER A 206 -5.05 -12.58 -5.81
CA SER A 206 -5.60 -13.95 -5.88
C SER A 206 -7.12 -13.99 -5.99
N GLY A 207 -7.81 -12.87 -5.74
CA GLY A 207 -9.25 -12.86 -5.48
C GLY A 207 -9.63 -13.57 -4.17
N LYS A 208 -8.67 -14.02 -3.36
CA LYS A 208 -8.89 -14.74 -2.11
C LYS A 208 -8.81 -13.80 -0.91
N MET A 209 -9.70 -14.01 0.05
CA MET A 209 -9.77 -13.21 1.27
C MET A 209 -10.08 -14.09 2.48
N ALA A 210 -9.30 -13.97 3.55
CA ALA A 210 -9.67 -14.55 4.84
C ALA A 210 -10.49 -13.52 5.62
N VAL A 211 -11.65 -13.93 6.07
CA VAL A 211 -12.59 -13.07 6.78
C VAL A 211 -12.96 -13.74 8.09
N PHE A 212 -13.08 -12.98 9.18
CA PHE A 212 -13.51 -13.54 10.46
C PHE A 212 -14.73 -12.83 11.03
N PHE A 213 -15.41 -13.50 11.95
CA PHE A 213 -16.45 -12.91 12.78
C PHE A 213 -16.39 -13.48 14.21
N GLY A 214 -16.99 -12.75 15.16
CA GLY A 214 -17.10 -13.15 16.55
C GLY A 214 -16.06 -12.54 17.48
N GLU A 215 -16.48 -12.29 18.71
CA GLU A 215 -15.69 -11.65 19.78
C GLU A 215 -14.51 -12.50 20.29
N GLY A 216 -14.46 -13.78 19.94
CA GLY A 216 -13.39 -14.68 20.33
C GLY A 216 -12.10 -14.51 19.52
N VAL A 217 -12.11 -13.76 18.41
CA VAL A 217 -10.97 -13.72 17.48
C VAL A 217 -9.89 -12.73 17.93
N HIS A 218 -8.64 -13.18 17.95
CA HIS A 218 -7.45 -12.40 18.31
C HIS A 218 -6.59 -12.00 17.10
N SER A 219 -6.58 -12.83 16.06
CA SER A 219 -5.95 -12.54 14.78
C SER A 219 -6.63 -13.30 13.66
N VAL A 220 -6.47 -12.79 12.45
CA VAL A 220 -6.89 -13.44 11.20
C VAL A 220 -5.69 -13.49 10.25
N SER A 221 -5.61 -14.55 9.47
CA SER A 221 -4.54 -14.78 8.51
C SER A 221 -5.03 -15.54 7.30
N ILE A 222 -4.38 -15.27 6.16
CA ILE A 222 -4.54 -16.04 4.92
C ILE A 222 -3.18 -16.52 4.47
N TYR A 223 -3.09 -17.80 4.11
CA TYR A 223 -1.87 -18.42 3.62
C TYR A 223 -2.09 -19.03 2.25
N LYS A 224 -1.06 -19.00 1.40
CA LYS A 224 -0.95 -19.71 0.14
C LYS A 224 0.15 -20.76 0.26
N ARG A 225 -0.18 -22.00 -0.07
CA ARG A 225 0.77 -23.12 -0.03
C ARG A 225 1.48 -23.27 -1.38
N GLU A 226 2.81 -23.27 -1.35
CA GLU A 226 3.68 -23.45 -2.53
C GLU A 226 4.71 -24.55 -2.22
N GLY A 227 4.28 -25.81 -2.39
CA GLY A 227 5.07 -26.98 -2.00
C GLY A 227 5.32 -27.02 -0.49
N LYS A 228 6.59 -26.94 -0.08
CA LYS A 228 7.00 -26.89 1.33
C LYS A 228 7.05 -25.46 1.91
N SER A 229 7.00 -24.45 1.04
CA SER A 229 6.93 -23.05 1.45
C SER A 229 5.47 -22.64 1.59
N VAL A 230 5.19 -21.81 2.59
CA VAL A 230 3.88 -21.18 2.74
C VAL A 230 4.11 -19.70 2.95
N THR A 231 3.47 -18.88 2.13
CA THR A 231 3.46 -17.43 2.30
C THR A 231 2.09 -17.02 2.80
N GLY A 232 2.00 -15.91 3.53
CA GLY A 232 0.72 -15.44 4.01
C GLY A 232 0.76 -14.01 4.46
N ARG A 233 -0.42 -13.53 4.84
CA ARG A 233 -0.60 -12.25 5.52
C ARG A 233 -1.43 -12.47 6.76
N TRP A 234 -1.18 -11.67 7.78
CA TRP A 234 -1.95 -11.73 9.01
C TRP A 234 -2.10 -10.34 9.64
N VAL A 235 -3.08 -10.24 10.53
CA VAL A 235 -3.30 -9.04 11.35
C VAL A 235 -3.91 -9.44 12.69
N SER A 236 -3.59 -8.67 13.74
CA SER A 236 -4.28 -8.78 15.02
C SER A 236 -5.60 -8.01 14.99
N THR A 237 -6.60 -8.45 15.76
CA THR A 237 -7.87 -7.74 15.90
C THR A 237 -7.78 -6.48 16.78
N LYS A 238 -6.60 -6.16 17.32
CA LYS A 238 -6.36 -4.93 18.06
C LYS A 238 -6.50 -3.70 17.13
N PRO A 239 -7.19 -2.63 17.57
CA PRO A 239 -7.30 -1.40 16.80
C PRO A 239 -5.93 -0.87 16.33
N GLY A 240 -5.87 -0.39 15.09
CA GLY A 240 -4.64 0.15 14.49
C GLY A 240 -3.60 -0.88 14.05
N SER A 241 -3.88 -2.18 14.16
CA SER A 241 -2.96 -3.22 13.67
C SER A 241 -2.83 -3.18 12.15
N THR A 242 -1.59 -3.19 11.65
CA THR A 242 -1.29 -3.26 10.22
C THR A 242 -1.16 -4.69 9.74
N LEU A 243 -1.42 -4.88 8.44
CA LEU A 243 -1.18 -6.14 7.74
C LEU A 243 0.31 -6.47 7.74
N LYS A 244 0.64 -7.71 8.13
CA LYS A 244 2.01 -8.21 8.13
C LYS A 244 2.11 -9.42 7.23
N ASP A 245 3.18 -9.48 6.45
CA ASP A 245 3.53 -10.67 5.70
C ASP A 245 4.18 -11.68 6.64
N ILE A 246 3.94 -12.96 6.38
CA ILE A 246 4.46 -14.07 7.15
C ILE A 246 4.88 -15.17 6.21
N LYS A 247 6.04 -15.78 6.49
CA LYS A 247 6.48 -16.99 5.79
C LYS A 247 6.56 -18.12 6.79
N LEU A 248 6.19 -19.30 6.31
CA LEU A 248 6.32 -20.53 7.04
C LEU A 248 7.06 -21.54 6.16
N THR A 249 7.86 -22.37 6.79
CA THR A 249 8.47 -23.53 6.14
C THR A 249 7.90 -24.79 6.75
N GLN A 250 7.46 -25.72 5.91
CA GLN A 250 7.01 -27.02 6.39
C GLN A 250 8.13 -27.75 7.14
N GLY A 251 7.85 -28.12 8.38
CA GLY A 251 8.77 -28.83 9.25
C GLY A 251 8.87 -30.33 8.90
N ALA A 252 9.25 -31.12 9.89
CA ALA A 252 9.46 -32.57 9.71
C ALA A 252 8.18 -33.33 9.34
N SER A 253 7.02 -32.89 9.83
CA SER A 253 5.72 -33.48 9.51
C SER A 253 4.94 -32.59 8.54
N LYS A 254 4.00 -33.20 7.79
CA LYS A 254 3.18 -32.45 6.83
C LYS A 254 2.26 -31.42 7.48
N SER A 255 1.99 -31.57 8.78
CA SER A 255 1.12 -30.73 9.60
C SER A 255 1.88 -29.69 10.41
N GLU A 256 3.21 -29.70 10.42
CA GLU A 256 4.03 -28.75 11.19
C GLU A 256 4.69 -27.74 10.27
N TYR A 257 4.71 -26.49 10.72
CA TYR A 257 5.24 -25.35 10.00
C TYR A 257 6.04 -24.46 10.93
N ASP A 258 7.33 -24.26 10.66
CA ASP A 258 8.15 -23.32 11.41
C ASP A 258 7.91 -21.90 10.87
N ILE A 259 7.72 -20.94 11.79
CA ILE A 259 7.37 -19.55 11.47
C ILE A 259 8.66 -18.72 11.33
N GLU A 260 8.82 -17.99 10.24
CA GLU A 260 9.92 -17.02 10.11
C GLU A 260 9.78 -15.93 11.20
N GLY A 261 10.84 -15.72 11.98
CA GLY A 261 10.80 -14.85 13.17
C GLY A 261 10.48 -15.58 14.48
N GLY A 262 10.18 -16.88 14.44
CA GLY A 262 10.11 -17.75 15.61
C GLY A 262 8.72 -18.30 15.93
N GLY A 263 8.71 -19.51 16.47
CA GLY A 263 7.51 -20.28 16.79
C GLY A 263 7.19 -21.36 15.75
N ARG A 264 6.15 -22.15 16.04
CA ARG A 264 5.69 -23.24 15.18
C ARG A 264 4.17 -23.21 15.07
N MET A 265 3.64 -23.48 13.89
CA MET A 265 2.23 -23.71 13.65
C MET A 265 1.98 -25.19 13.40
N LYS A 266 0.96 -25.75 14.04
CA LYS A 266 0.49 -27.13 13.84
C LYS A 266 -0.91 -27.12 13.28
N LEU A 267 -1.14 -27.89 12.21
CA LEU A 267 -2.42 -28.05 11.53
C LEU A 267 -2.92 -29.49 11.71
N ASP A 268 -3.98 -29.66 12.50
CA ASP A 268 -4.70 -30.92 12.62
C ASP A 268 -5.88 -30.91 11.63
N LEU A 269 -5.64 -31.43 10.42
CA LEU A 269 -6.58 -31.42 9.31
C LEU A 269 -7.76 -32.38 9.58
N ARG A 270 -8.96 -31.86 9.34
CA ARG A 270 -10.24 -32.54 9.41
C ARG A 270 -10.86 -32.63 8.02
N GLU A 271 -11.98 -33.36 7.91
CA GLU A 271 -12.73 -33.48 6.66
C GLU A 271 -13.17 -32.10 6.13
N GLY A 272 -13.21 -31.94 4.81
CA GLY A 272 -13.66 -30.71 4.17
C GLY A 272 -12.67 -29.53 4.19
N MET A 273 -11.36 -29.80 4.33
CA MET A 273 -10.29 -28.79 4.38
C MET A 273 -10.44 -27.82 5.56
N ILE A 274 -10.88 -28.35 6.69
CA ILE A 274 -10.87 -27.65 7.98
C ILE A 274 -9.67 -28.11 8.78
N ALA A 275 -9.14 -27.25 9.65
CA ALA A 275 -8.14 -27.67 10.62
C ALA A 275 -8.42 -27.11 12.01
N ASN A 276 -8.00 -27.83 13.04
CA ASN A 276 -7.62 -27.18 14.29
C ASN A 276 -6.20 -26.65 14.12
N VAL A 277 -5.97 -25.43 14.59
CA VAL A 277 -4.65 -24.80 14.52
C VAL A 277 -4.13 -24.60 15.92
N THR A 278 -2.84 -24.86 16.11
CA THR A 278 -2.13 -24.46 17.32
C THR A 278 -0.86 -23.73 16.93
N TRP A 279 -0.74 -22.47 17.32
CA TRP A 279 0.54 -21.76 17.29
C TRP A 279 1.26 -21.96 18.61
N GLU A 280 2.52 -22.39 18.55
CA GLU A 280 3.42 -22.60 19.67
C GLU A 280 4.50 -21.52 19.62
N PHE A 281 4.40 -20.54 20.50
CA PHE A 281 5.41 -19.49 20.71
C PHE A 281 6.10 -19.70 22.06
N GLN A 282 7.19 -18.96 22.30
CA GLN A 282 7.83 -18.95 23.63
C GLN A 282 6.85 -18.51 24.74
N ALA A 283 5.94 -17.59 24.41
CA ALA A 283 4.92 -17.09 25.34
C ALA A 283 3.79 -18.09 25.64
N GLY A 284 3.74 -19.22 24.92
CA GLY A 284 2.72 -20.26 25.12
C GLY A 284 2.04 -20.68 23.83
N LYS A 285 0.96 -21.45 23.99
CA LYS A 285 0.17 -21.98 22.89
C LYS A 285 -1.07 -21.13 22.65
N VAL A 286 -1.36 -20.86 21.39
CA VAL A 286 -2.56 -20.13 20.96
C VAL A 286 -3.39 -21.07 20.08
N PRO A 287 -4.64 -21.40 20.46
CA PRO A 287 -5.50 -22.24 19.64
C PRO A 287 -6.17 -21.44 18.53
N GLY A 288 -6.62 -22.15 17.50
CA GLY A 288 -7.32 -21.58 16.36
C GLY A 288 -8.05 -22.61 15.52
N ILE A 289 -8.67 -22.12 14.46
CA ILE A 289 -9.32 -22.92 13.43
C ILE A 289 -8.91 -22.41 12.05
N ALA A 290 -8.94 -23.32 11.08
CA ALA A 290 -8.70 -23.04 9.68
C ALA A 290 -9.86 -23.54 8.83
N VAL A 291 -10.10 -22.86 7.72
CA VAL A 291 -10.86 -23.35 6.58
C VAL A 291 -10.08 -23.02 5.32
N GLY A 292 -10.10 -23.89 4.32
CA GLY A 292 -9.43 -23.60 3.07
C GLY A 292 -9.89 -24.42 1.89
N ASP A 293 -9.11 -24.29 0.83
CA ASP A 293 -9.14 -25.09 -0.38
C ASP A 293 -7.76 -25.74 -0.59
N ASN A 294 -7.49 -26.25 -1.81
CA ASN A 294 -6.24 -26.93 -2.12
C ASN A 294 -5.00 -26.03 -2.05
N GLU A 295 -5.17 -24.72 -2.20
CA GLU A 295 -4.08 -23.76 -2.35
C GLU A 295 -4.03 -22.75 -1.21
N TYR A 296 -5.20 -22.33 -0.71
CA TYR A 296 -5.33 -21.27 0.30
C TYR A 296 -5.93 -21.79 1.61
N LEU A 297 -5.44 -21.24 2.72
CA LEU A 297 -5.96 -21.47 4.06
C LEU A 297 -6.28 -20.13 4.74
N ALA A 298 -7.52 -19.94 5.17
CA ALA A 298 -7.93 -18.85 6.06
C ALA A 298 -7.95 -19.35 7.51
N LEU A 299 -7.25 -18.65 8.40
CA LEU A 299 -7.03 -19.06 9.78
C LEU A 299 -7.33 -17.92 10.74
N ILE A 300 -7.82 -18.28 11.92
CA ILE A 300 -7.93 -17.35 13.06
C ILE A 300 -7.28 -17.93 14.30
N SER A 301 -6.66 -17.06 15.10
CA SER A 301 -6.39 -17.37 16.50
C SER A 301 -7.55 -16.89 17.36
N MET A 302 -7.93 -17.66 18.38
CA MET A 302 -9.16 -17.38 19.12
C MET A 302 -9.15 -17.86 20.57
N ASP A 303 -10.04 -17.30 21.37
CA ASP A 303 -10.48 -17.87 22.64
C ASP A 303 -11.47 -19.02 22.36
N PRO A 304 -11.14 -20.28 22.70
CA PRO A 304 -11.98 -21.44 22.39
C PRO A 304 -13.32 -21.45 23.14
N LYS A 305 -13.50 -20.59 24.15
CA LYS A 305 -14.74 -20.46 24.92
C LYS A 305 -15.71 -19.42 24.33
N LYS A 306 -15.28 -18.65 23.34
CA LYS A 306 -16.06 -17.58 22.73
C LYS A 306 -16.47 -17.93 21.30
N LYS A 307 -17.47 -17.24 20.79
CA LYS A 307 -17.87 -17.36 19.39
C LYS A 307 -16.76 -16.80 18.49
N ALA A 308 -16.33 -17.63 17.55
CA ALA A 308 -15.30 -17.30 16.59
C ALA A 308 -15.53 -18.11 15.32
N GLY A 309 -15.44 -17.45 14.17
CA GLY A 309 -15.57 -18.08 12.87
C GLY A 309 -14.64 -17.45 11.85
N VAL A 310 -14.29 -18.25 10.85
CA VAL A 310 -13.39 -17.87 9.75
C VAL A 310 -13.97 -18.35 8.44
N ALA A 311 -13.80 -17.54 7.41
CA ALA A 311 -14.26 -17.78 6.05
C ALA A 311 -13.13 -17.50 5.06
N LEU A 312 -13.02 -18.35 4.04
CA LEU A 312 -12.22 -18.11 2.85
C LEU A 312 -13.16 -17.72 1.72
N TYR A 313 -13.17 -16.43 1.36
CA TYR A 313 -13.89 -15.93 0.20
C TYR A 313 -13.01 -16.03 -1.05
N THR A 314 -13.63 -16.39 -2.18
CA THR A 314 -13.02 -16.49 -3.50
C THR A 314 -13.86 -15.68 -4.48
N MET A 315 -13.33 -14.56 -4.95
CA MET A 315 -13.91 -13.80 -6.07
C MET A 315 -13.81 -14.62 -7.36
N ALA A 316 -14.86 -14.60 -8.17
CA ALA A 316 -14.80 -15.10 -9.54
C ALA A 316 -13.96 -14.15 -10.43
N ASP A 317 -13.39 -14.69 -11.51
CA ASP A 317 -12.53 -13.93 -12.44
C ASP A 317 -13.24 -12.73 -13.08
N ASP A 318 -14.56 -12.82 -13.25
CA ASP A 318 -15.39 -11.73 -13.79
C ASP A 318 -15.72 -10.64 -12.77
N ALA A 319 -15.33 -10.84 -11.50
CA ALA A 319 -15.62 -9.97 -10.37
C ALA A 319 -17.11 -9.67 -10.15
N LYS A 320 -18.02 -10.51 -10.66
CA LYS A 320 -19.48 -10.35 -10.49
C LYS A 320 -20.05 -11.28 -9.43
N SER A 321 -19.30 -12.31 -9.05
CA SER A 321 -19.70 -13.28 -8.05
C SER A 321 -18.54 -13.67 -7.16
N ALA A 322 -18.87 -14.28 -6.02
CA ALA A 322 -17.90 -14.89 -5.13
C ALA A 322 -18.48 -16.16 -4.52
N THR A 323 -17.59 -17.04 -4.07
CA THR A 323 -17.94 -18.17 -3.22
C THR A 323 -17.25 -18.03 -1.87
N SER A 324 -17.80 -18.65 -0.84
CA SER A 324 -17.19 -18.71 0.49
C SER A 324 -17.18 -20.14 0.99
N ARG A 325 -16.10 -20.52 1.67
CA ARG A 325 -16.06 -21.69 2.56
C ARG A 325 -15.79 -21.18 3.97
N TRP A 326 -16.62 -21.55 4.93
CA TRP A 326 -16.49 -21.03 6.30
C TRP A 326 -16.66 -22.09 7.36
N THR A 327 -16.09 -21.85 8.54
CA THR A 327 -16.29 -22.71 9.70
C THR A 327 -16.26 -21.88 10.97
N MET A 328 -16.67 -22.48 12.08
CA MET A 328 -16.70 -21.83 13.39
C MET A 328 -16.20 -22.77 14.48
N ALA A 329 -15.81 -22.20 15.62
CA ALA A 329 -15.36 -22.96 16.77
C ALA A 329 -16.40 -24.02 17.15
N GLY A 330 -15.96 -25.29 17.24
CA GLY A 330 -16.81 -26.43 17.56
C GLY A 330 -17.62 -27.02 16.39
N ALA A 331 -17.52 -26.46 15.17
CA ALA A 331 -18.17 -27.07 14.01
C ALA A 331 -17.42 -28.31 13.51
N ASN A 332 -18.18 -29.29 13.01
CA ASN A 332 -17.66 -30.55 12.46
C ASN A 332 -17.42 -30.50 10.94
N GLY A 333 -17.83 -29.43 10.27
CA GLY A 333 -17.78 -29.30 8.82
C GLY A 333 -17.64 -27.84 8.39
N ALA A 334 -17.62 -27.64 7.08
CA ALA A 334 -17.56 -26.32 6.45
C ALA A 334 -18.96 -25.94 5.97
N GLY A 335 -19.33 -24.69 6.21
CA GLY A 335 -20.42 -24.05 5.48
C GLY A 335 -19.92 -23.50 4.15
N GLU A 336 -20.86 -23.26 3.25
CA GLU A 336 -20.60 -22.74 1.92
C GLU A 336 -21.58 -21.60 1.61
N GLU A 337 -21.12 -20.58 0.89
CA GLU A 337 -21.97 -19.49 0.43
C GLU A 337 -21.70 -19.19 -1.05
N GLU A 338 -22.77 -18.83 -1.76
CA GLU A 338 -22.70 -18.22 -3.09
C GLU A 338 -23.13 -16.76 -2.95
N LEU A 339 -22.33 -15.85 -3.50
CA LEU A 339 -22.52 -14.42 -3.40
C LEU A 339 -22.51 -13.76 -4.78
N VAL A 340 -23.30 -12.69 -4.91
CA VAL A 340 -23.32 -11.82 -6.10
C VAL A 340 -22.84 -10.44 -5.69
N VAL A 341 -21.93 -9.86 -6.48
CA VAL A 341 -21.48 -8.49 -6.28
C VAL A 341 -22.59 -7.54 -6.72
N THR A 342 -23.13 -6.76 -5.78
CA THR A 342 -24.21 -5.79 -6.02
C THR A 342 -23.69 -4.38 -6.26
N ALA A 343 -22.53 -4.05 -5.68
CA ALA A 343 -21.83 -2.79 -5.89
C ALA A 343 -20.34 -2.98 -5.66
N MET A 344 -19.49 -2.22 -6.36
CA MET A 344 -18.05 -2.25 -6.17
C MET A 344 -17.44 -0.92 -6.61
N SER A 345 -16.64 -0.31 -5.74
CA SER A 345 -15.84 0.86 -6.08
C SER A 345 -14.83 0.52 -7.19
N PRO A 346 -14.60 1.44 -8.15
CA PRO A 346 -13.51 1.27 -9.11
C PRO A 346 -12.19 1.01 -8.38
N GLY A 347 -11.50 -0.06 -8.76
CA GLY A 347 -10.19 -0.41 -8.22
C GLY A 347 -10.18 -1.22 -6.90
N PHE A 348 -11.33 -1.55 -6.32
CA PHE A 348 -11.37 -2.32 -5.06
C PHE A 348 -10.55 -3.62 -5.13
N LEU A 349 -10.67 -4.34 -6.26
CA LEU A 349 -9.96 -5.60 -6.52
C LEU A 349 -8.58 -5.41 -7.18
N SER A 350 -8.28 -4.25 -7.75
CA SER A 350 -7.00 -4.04 -8.44
C SER A 350 -5.80 -4.06 -7.48
N GLY A 351 -6.04 -4.10 -6.16
CA GLY A 351 -4.98 -3.94 -5.17
C GLY A 351 -4.24 -2.62 -5.38
N PRO A 352 -3.11 -2.37 -4.71
CA PRO A 352 -2.12 -1.51 -5.34
C PRO A 352 -1.84 -2.09 -6.74
N PRO A 353 -1.77 -1.26 -7.80
CA PRO A 353 -1.20 -1.73 -9.06
C PRO A 353 0.12 -2.41 -8.70
N PRO A 354 0.52 -3.47 -9.42
CA PRO A 354 1.91 -3.87 -9.33
C PRO A 354 2.78 -2.62 -9.32
N ALA A 355 3.70 -2.48 -8.34
CA ALA A 355 4.96 -1.85 -8.71
C ALA A 355 5.35 -2.58 -9.99
N ALA A 356 5.25 -1.88 -11.12
CA ALA A 356 4.93 -2.46 -12.41
C ALA A 356 5.63 -3.81 -12.52
N ALA A 357 4.85 -4.90 -12.41
CA ALA A 357 5.32 -6.15 -12.94
C ALA A 357 5.51 -5.77 -14.40
N ALA A 358 6.78 -5.63 -14.83
CA ALA A 358 7.12 -5.81 -16.23
C ALA A 358 6.19 -6.94 -16.66
N GLY A 359 5.29 -6.65 -17.62
CA GLY A 359 4.26 -7.60 -18.00
C GLY A 359 4.91 -8.96 -18.28
N PRO A 360 4.13 -10.04 -18.41
CA PRO A 360 4.63 -11.10 -19.29
C PRO A 360 5.02 -10.38 -20.57
N MET A 361 6.33 -10.31 -20.83
CA MET A 361 6.86 -9.82 -22.06
C MET A 361 6.18 -10.73 -23.07
N GLU A 362 5.26 -10.17 -23.84
CA GLU A 362 4.71 -10.85 -24.99
C GLU A 362 5.95 -11.35 -25.73
N GLU A 363 6.15 -12.68 -25.77
CA GLU A 363 7.25 -13.29 -26.50
C GLU A 363 7.17 -12.72 -27.90
N ALA A 364 8.03 -11.74 -28.17
CA ALA A 364 8.14 -11.16 -29.49
C ALA A 364 8.53 -12.33 -30.38
N PRO A 365 7.72 -12.66 -31.41
CA PRO A 365 8.00 -13.82 -32.23
C PRO A 365 9.33 -13.59 -32.96
N GLY A 366 10.37 -14.31 -32.51
CA GLY A 366 11.56 -14.62 -33.30
C GLY A 366 12.68 -13.58 -33.34
N ALA A 367 13.00 -12.90 -32.24
CA ALA A 367 14.34 -12.32 -32.07
C ALA A 367 15.18 -13.31 -31.25
N GLU A 368 16.35 -13.72 -31.77
CA GLU A 368 17.29 -14.57 -31.03
C GLU A 368 17.63 -13.91 -29.68
N GLU A 369 17.04 -14.40 -28.58
CA GLU A 369 17.26 -13.86 -27.23
C GLU A 369 18.71 -14.09 -26.80
N GLY A 370 19.50 -13.01 -26.77
CA GLY A 370 20.77 -12.99 -26.04
C GLY A 370 20.52 -13.19 -24.55
N SER A 371 21.45 -13.85 -23.86
CA SER A 371 21.33 -14.01 -22.40
C SER A 371 21.47 -12.65 -21.71
N VAL A 372 20.86 -12.49 -20.52
CA VAL A 372 21.05 -11.29 -19.68
C VAL A 372 22.55 -11.00 -19.45
N GLU A 373 23.37 -12.05 -19.37
CA GLU A 373 24.81 -11.92 -19.25
C GLU A 373 25.45 -11.27 -20.49
N ASP A 374 24.98 -11.60 -21.69
CA ASP A 374 25.46 -11.01 -22.94
C ASP A 374 25.08 -9.52 -23.04
N GLU A 375 23.86 -9.16 -22.63
CA GLU A 375 23.45 -7.75 -22.56
C GLU A 375 24.32 -6.95 -21.57
N ILE A 376 24.62 -7.51 -20.40
CA ILE A 376 25.50 -6.87 -19.41
C ILE A 376 26.92 -6.73 -19.96
N LYS A 377 27.44 -7.75 -20.64
CA LYS A 377 28.75 -7.69 -21.31
C LYS A 377 28.77 -6.62 -22.39
N GLU A 378 27.71 -6.45 -23.16
CA GLU A 378 27.59 -5.39 -24.16
C GLU A 378 27.67 -4.00 -23.50
N VAL A 379 26.90 -3.78 -22.42
CA VAL A 379 26.94 -2.53 -21.65
C VAL A 379 28.33 -2.28 -21.07
N ALA A 380 28.97 -3.29 -20.48
CA ALA A 380 30.30 -3.18 -19.92
C ALA A 380 31.36 -2.89 -21.00
N LEU A 381 31.28 -3.50 -22.18
CA LEU A 381 32.22 -3.22 -23.27
C LEU A 381 32.08 -1.79 -23.81
N LYS A 382 30.85 -1.26 -23.90
CA LYS A 382 30.62 0.16 -24.24
C LYS A 382 31.25 1.10 -23.22
N LEU A 383 31.00 0.82 -21.93
CA LEU A 383 31.60 1.59 -20.85
C LEU A 383 33.13 1.53 -20.92
N LEU A 384 33.73 0.35 -21.07
CA LEU A 384 35.18 0.16 -21.15
C LEU A 384 35.86 1.05 -22.20
N ALA A 385 35.19 1.27 -23.33
CA ALA A 385 35.68 2.12 -24.41
C ALA A 385 35.64 3.61 -24.04
N ASP A 386 34.56 4.08 -23.41
CA ASP A 386 34.40 5.47 -22.99
C ASP A 386 33.43 5.61 -21.80
N MET A 387 33.93 6.11 -20.66
CA MET A 387 33.09 6.49 -19.50
C MET A 387 31.98 7.49 -19.85
N GLY A 388 32.16 8.29 -20.91
CA GLY A 388 31.15 9.24 -21.38
C GLY A 388 29.82 8.58 -21.77
N THR A 389 29.86 7.32 -22.22
CA THR A 389 28.65 6.53 -22.55
C THR A 389 27.77 6.25 -21.34
N LEU A 390 28.30 6.43 -20.12
CA LEU A 390 27.54 6.25 -18.89
C LEU A 390 26.37 7.24 -18.79
N ASP A 391 26.45 8.42 -19.41
CA ASP A 391 25.33 9.39 -19.48
C ASP A 391 24.07 8.78 -20.14
N GLU A 392 24.20 7.79 -21.03
CA GLU A 392 23.07 7.08 -21.66
C GLU A 392 22.36 6.12 -20.69
N LEU A 393 23.05 5.70 -19.62
CA LEU A 393 22.55 4.81 -18.58
C LEU A 393 22.00 5.57 -17.37
N ARG A 394 21.90 6.90 -17.46
CA ARG A 394 21.41 7.75 -16.36
C ARG A 394 19.93 7.45 -16.08
N PRO A 395 19.55 7.04 -14.86
CA PRO A 395 18.16 6.77 -14.54
C PRO A 395 17.34 8.07 -14.49
N THR A 396 16.08 7.99 -14.92
CA THR A 396 15.06 9.04 -14.73
C THR A 396 14.48 9.01 -13.31
N GLY A 397 13.77 10.06 -12.91
CA GLY A 397 13.06 10.08 -11.61
C GLY A 397 12.05 8.94 -11.46
N GLU A 398 11.37 8.57 -12.55
CA GLU A 398 10.43 7.44 -12.58
C GLU A 398 11.15 6.10 -12.36
N GLN A 399 12.29 5.90 -13.03
CA GLN A 399 13.10 4.70 -12.84
C GLN A 399 13.69 4.60 -11.43
N LEU A 400 14.06 5.74 -10.82
CA LEU A 400 14.49 5.76 -9.41
C LEU A 400 13.35 5.40 -8.46
N ALA A 401 12.13 5.88 -8.70
CA ALA A 401 10.94 5.48 -7.96
C ALA A 401 10.54 4.01 -8.19
N ALA A 402 10.89 3.44 -9.35
CA ALA A 402 10.73 2.02 -9.62
C ALA A 402 11.72 1.17 -8.81
N ILE A 403 12.92 1.70 -8.51
CA ILE A 403 13.99 1.01 -7.76
C ILE A 403 13.79 1.10 -6.24
N ALA A 404 13.41 2.27 -5.73
CA ALA A 404 13.37 2.56 -4.28
C ALA A 404 12.09 2.05 -3.60
N VAL A 405 12.18 1.62 -2.33
CA VAL A 405 11.00 1.16 -1.57
C VAL A 405 10.05 2.30 -1.20
N SER A 406 10.55 3.52 -1.06
CA SER A 406 9.79 4.71 -0.66
C SER A 406 10.13 5.93 -1.53
N ALA A 407 9.28 6.95 -1.48
CA ALA A 407 9.53 8.23 -2.15
C ALA A 407 10.76 8.96 -1.55
N GLU A 408 11.00 8.81 -0.25
CA GLU A 408 12.18 9.36 0.43
C GLU A 408 13.47 8.69 -0.10
N ASP A 409 13.48 7.37 -0.20
CA ASP A 409 14.63 6.62 -0.73
C ASP A 409 14.89 6.94 -2.21
N ALA A 410 13.83 7.14 -3.01
CA ALA A 410 13.95 7.59 -4.40
C ALA A 410 14.60 8.98 -4.48
N GLN A 411 14.27 9.88 -3.56
CA GLN A 411 14.87 11.20 -3.48
C GLN A 411 16.35 11.13 -3.09
N LEU A 412 16.73 10.28 -2.14
CA LEU A 412 18.13 10.04 -1.78
C LEU A 412 18.94 9.52 -2.97
N LEU A 413 18.40 8.54 -3.70
CA LEU A 413 19.00 8.04 -4.93
C LEU A 413 19.13 9.14 -6.00
N SER A 414 18.13 10.00 -6.16
CA SER A 414 18.14 11.10 -7.13
C SER A 414 19.26 12.10 -6.84
N VAL A 415 19.41 12.51 -5.58
CA VAL A 415 20.51 13.39 -5.14
C VAL A 415 21.87 12.73 -5.40
N TYR A 416 21.99 11.45 -5.06
CA TYR A 416 23.22 10.69 -5.27
C TYR A 416 23.58 10.57 -6.76
N VAL A 417 22.65 10.12 -7.59
CA VAL A 417 22.82 9.98 -9.05
C VAL A 417 23.25 11.30 -9.65
N LYS A 418 22.59 12.41 -9.30
CA LYS A 418 22.98 13.74 -9.78
C LYS A 418 24.45 14.04 -9.49
N SER A 419 24.89 13.84 -8.24
CA SER A 419 26.27 14.11 -7.84
C SER A 419 27.30 13.23 -8.56
N VAL A 420 26.99 11.95 -8.75
CA VAL A 420 27.89 11.00 -9.43
C VAL A 420 28.06 11.38 -10.89
N TYR A 421 26.95 11.69 -11.57
CA TYR A 421 26.95 11.99 -12.99
C TYR A 421 27.52 13.38 -13.31
N GLU A 422 27.38 14.36 -12.41
CA GLU A 422 28.06 15.66 -12.53
C GLU A 422 29.59 15.52 -12.39
N GLY A 423 30.07 14.49 -11.68
CA GLY A 423 31.49 14.21 -11.44
C GLY A 423 32.17 13.29 -12.44
N LEU A 424 31.50 12.86 -13.51
CA LEU A 424 32.06 11.88 -14.46
C LEU A 424 33.21 12.48 -15.28
N ALA A 425 34.40 11.87 -15.14
CA ALA A 425 35.54 12.17 -15.99
C ALA A 425 35.32 11.58 -17.40
N ARG A 426 35.00 12.44 -18.36
CA ARG A 426 34.80 12.05 -19.77
C ARG A 426 36.13 11.79 -20.48
N GLY A 427 36.14 10.86 -21.43
CA GLY A 427 37.30 10.60 -22.30
C GLY A 427 38.40 9.73 -21.68
N ASN A 428 38.17 9.11 -20.52
CA ASN A 428 39.10 8.16 -19.91
C ASN A 428 38.54 6.73 -19.98
N ARG A 429 39.44 5.75 -20.19
CA ARG A 429 39.09 4.33 -20.02
C ARG A 429 38.76 4.05 -18.56
N VAL A 430 37.77 3.19 -18.37
CA VAL A 430 37.20 2.81 -17.08
C VAL A 430 38.12 1.86 -16.31
N ALA A 431 38.92 1.08 -17.03
CA ALA A 431 39.79 0.04 -16.50
C ALA A 431 41.21 0.18 -17.05
N GLY A 432 42.16 -0.52 -16.42
CA GLY A 432 43.54 -0.57 -16.89
C GLY A 432 43.65 -1.19 -18.29
N ALA A 433 44.67 -0.80 -19.06
CA ALA A 433 44.82 -1.22 -20.46
C ALA A 433 44.84 -2.75 -20.68
N LYS A 434 45.22 -3.52 -19.67
CA LYS A 434 45.28 -5.00 -19.69
C LYS A 434 43.99 -5.69 -19.25
N GLN A 435 43.04 -4.96 -18.68
CA GLN A 435 41.78 -5.50 -18.17
C GLN A 435 40.73 -5.51 -19.30
N THR A 436 40.78 -6.56 -20.12
CA THR A 436 39.97 -6.68 -21.34
C THR A 436 38.85 -7.70 -21.25
N GLU A 437 38.85 -8.58 -20.25
CA GLU A 437 37.82 -9.59 -20.04
C GLU A 437 36.74 -9.04 -19.09
N VAL A 438 35.47 -9.28 -19.41
CA VAL A 438 34.33 -8.87 -18.59
C VAL A 438 33.77 -10.10 -17.86
N LYS A 439 33.70 -10.03 -16.53
CA LYS A 439 32.99 -10.99 -15.69
C LYS A 439 31.74 -10.36 -15.11
N VAL A 440 30.65 -11.12 -15.01
CA VAL A 440 29.34 -10.67 -14.54
C VAL A 440 29.02 -11.36 -13.21
N GLY A 441 28.41 -10.62 -12.27
CA GLY A 441 27.93 -11.12 -10.99
C GLY A 441 26.55 -10.57 -10.64
N GLY A 442 25.93 -11.12 -9.59
CA GLY A 442 24.52 -10.90 -9.26
C GLY A 442 23.58 -11.87 -10.01
N PRO A 443 22.25 -11.78 -9.81
CA PRO A 443 21.54 -10.81 -8.99
C PRO A 443 21.46 -11.18 -7.49
N ASP A 444 22.09 -12.28 -7.09
CA ASP A 444 22.13 -12.74 -5.71
C ASP A 444 22.87 -11.73 -4.80
N TRP A 445 22.24 -11.29 -3.71
CA TRP A 445 22.79 -10.26 -2.80
C TRP A 445 24.15 -10.60 -2.19
N LYS A 446 24.46 -11.90 -2.04
CA LYS A 446 25.76 -12.40 -1.54
C LYS A 446 26.91 -12.14 -2.51
N ASP A 447 26.60 -11.94 -3.80
CA ASP A 447 27.59 -11.71 -4.85
C ASP A 447 27.90 -10.21 -5.01
N LEU A 448 27.10 -9.33 -4.38
CA LEU A 448 27.27 -7.88 -4.43
C LEU A 448 28.26 -7.37 -3.38
N ALA A 449 28.71 -6.12 -3.58
CA ALA A 449 29.53 -5.43 -2.59
C ALA A 449 28.85 -5.36 -1.21
N GLY A 450 29.62 -5.55 -0.13
CA GLY A 450 29.09 -5.61 1.24
C GLY A 450 28.30 -4.38 1.70
N GLY A 451 28.41 -3.23 1.03
CA GLY A 451 27.55 -2.08 1.31
C GLY A 451 26.05 -2.37 1.08
N TYR A 452 25.70 -3.30 0.19
CA TYR A 452 24.31 -3.66 -0.12
C TYR A 452 23.62 -4.46 0.98
N SER A 453 24.35 -5.18 1.84
CA SER A 453 23.71 -5.93 2.93
C SER A 453 23.01 -5.02 3.94
N ASP A 454 23.53 -3.80 4.13
CA ASP A 454 23.06 -2.84 5.12
C ASP A 454 21.81 -2.08 4.67
N VAL A 455 21.52 -2.07 3.36
CA VAL A 455 20.52 -1.19 2.75
C VAL A 455 19.54 -1.96 1.86
N ARG A 456 19.53 -3.29 1.96
CA ARG A 456 18.67 -4.15 1.12
C ARG A 456 17.19 -3.77 1.23
N ASP A 457 16.75 -3.38 2.41
CA ASP A 457 15.39 -2.95 2.72
C ASP A 457 15.01 -1.59 2.12
N ARG A 458 15.97 -0.84 1.57
CA ARG A 458 15.74 0.43 0.85
C ARG A 458 15.42 0.24 -0.63
N PHE A 459 15.67 -0.96 -1.17
CA PHE A 459 15.33 -1.33 -2.53
C PHE A 459 14.03 -2.15 -2.54
N LYS A 460 13.25 -2.05 -3.61
CA LYS A 460 12.09 -2.94 -3.76
C LYS A 460 12.57 -4.40 -3.90
N PRO A 461 11.83 -5.38 -3.34
CA PRO A 461 12.26 -6.80 -3.34
C PRO A 461 12.53 -7.40 -4.73
N GLU A 462 11.86 -6.90 -5.77
CA GLU A 462 11.97 -7.34 -7.16
C GLU A 462 13.19 -6.78 -7.90
N VAL A 463 13.86 -5.76 -7.36
CA VAL A 463 15.00 -5.14 -8.01
C VAL A 463 16.17 -6.11 -8.03
N LYS A 464 16.59 -6.46 -9.25
CA LYS A 464 17.82 -7.24 -9.50
C LYS A 464 18.96 -6.27 -9.77
N ILE A 465 19.97 -6.31 -8.92
CA ILE A 465 21.18 -5.51 -9.05
C ILE A 465 22.30 -6.43 -9.54
N TYR A 466 22.97 -6.02 -10.60
CA TYR A 466 24.09 -6.74 -11.18
C TYR A 466 25.40 -5.99 -10.95
N GLU A 467 26.48 -6.76 -10.96
CA GLU A 467 27.84 -6.25 -11.02
C GLU A 467 28.55 -6.77 -12.25
N PHE A 468 29.55 -6.03 -12.71
CA PHE A 468 30.51 -6.49 -13.69
C PHE A 468 31.91 -6.06 -13.29
N SER A 469 32.92 -6.81 -13.74
CA SER A 469 34.31 -6.51 -13.48
C SER A 469 35.16 -6.65 -14.73
N TYR A 470 36.15 -5.76 -14.88
CA TYR A 470 37.16 -5.84 -15.92
C TYR A 470 38.40 -6.51 -15.33
N VAL A 471 38.74 -7.68 -15.86
CA VAL A 471 39.88 -8.49 -15.42
C VAL A 471 40.87 -8.66 -16.55
N GLU A 472 42.14 -8.90 -16.21
CA GLU A 472 43.11 -9.36 -17.21
C GLU A 472 42.77 -10.80 -17.60
N PRO A 473 43.05 -11.24 -18.85
CA PRO A 473 42.76 -12.61 -19.27
C PRO A 473 43.36 -13.66 -18.33
N GLY A 474 42.51 -14.55 -17.82
CA GLY A 474 42.91 -15.61 -16.88
C GLY A 474 43.02 -15.19 -15.41
N ASN A 475 42.68 -13.94 -15.06
CA ASN A 475 42.61 -13.47 -13.67
C ASN A 475 41.15 -13.36 -13.19
N ASP A 476 40.92 -13.54 -11.89
CA ASP A 476 39.60 -13.37 -11.25
C ASP A 476 39.42 -12.03 -10.53
N VAL A 477 40.49 -11.25 -10.42
CA VAL A 477 40.51 -9.98 -9.68
C VAL A 477 40.78 -8.83 -10.63
N GLY A 478 39.98 -7.78 -10.52
CA GLY A 478 40.08 -6.60 -11.37
C GLY A 478 39.23 -5.43 -10.90
N MET A 479 38.99 -4.48 -11.80
CA MET A 479 38.20 -3.28 -11.48
C MET A 479 36.71 -3.63 -11.53
N ARG A 480 36.02 -3.51 -10.40
CA ARG A 480 34.60 -3.87 -10.24
C ARG A 480 33.68 -2.65 -10.28
N TYR A 481 32.54 -2.84 -10.93
CA TYR A 481 31.43 -1.90 -11.04
C TYR A 481 30.15 -2.59 -10.61
N ASP A 482 29.40 -1.95 -9.74
CA ASP A 482 28.14 -2.45 -9.19
C ASP A 482 27.05 -1.40 -9.31
N GLY A 483 25.79 -1.86 -9.36
CA GLY A 483 24.61 -0.98 -9.48
C GLY A 483 24.02 -0.92 -10.89
N LEU A 484 24.24 -1.93 -11.72
CA LEU A 484 23.56 -2.08 -13.01
C LEU A 484 22.20 -2.75 -12.80
N ILE A 485 21.13 -2.11 -13.27
CA ILE A 485 19.75 -2.50 -12.98
C ILE A 485 18.94 -2.42 -14.28
N LYS A 486 18.12 -3.45 -14.58
CA LYS A 486 17.19 -3.41 -15.72
C LYS A 486 15.82 -2.94 -15.23
N VAL A 487 15.38 -1.77 -15.67
CA VAL A 487 14.10 -1.14 -15.32
C VAL A 487 13.35 -0.85 -16.61
N GLU A 488 12.11 -1.34 -16.73
CA GLU A 488 11.27 -1.12 -17.92
C GLU A 488 11.96 -1.53 -19.24
N GLY A 489 12.67 -2.66 -19.20
CA GLY A 489 13.41 -3.18 -20.36
C GLY A 489 14.69 -2.42 -20.71
N LYS A 490 15.04 -1.35 -19.98
CA LYS A 490 16.25 -0.55 -20.20
C LYS A 490 17.26 -0.76 -19.09
N TRP A 491 18.54 -0.81 -19.44
CA TRP A 491 19.64 -0.80 -18.48
C TRP A 491 19.86 0.61 -17.96
N VAL A 492 19.89 0.75 -16.64
CA VAL A 492 20.32 1.97 -15.95
C VAL A 492 21.46 1.64 -15.00
N PHE A 493 22.33 2.61 -14.76
CA PHE A 493 23.51 2.40 -13.92
C PHE A 493 23.57 3.44 -12.80
N ILE A 494 23.54 2.95 -11.56
CA ILE A 494 23.68 3.74 -10.33
C ILE A 494 24.93 3.26 -9.60
N PRO A 495 26.12 3.81 -9.93
CA PRO A 495 27.38 3.29 -9.40
C PRO A 495 27.35 3.25 -7.87
N LYS A 496 27.49 2.07 -7.25
CA LYS A 496 27.47 1.95 -5.78
C LYS A 496 26.21 2.55 -5.14
N ALA A 497 25.04 2.18 -5.65
CA ALA A 497 23.74 2.71 -5.21
C ALA A 497 23.53 2.73 -3.69
N TRP A 498 24.12 1.78 -2.96
CA TRP A 498 24.09 1.73 -1.50
C TRP A 498 24.66 2.97 -0.79
N ARG A 499 25.50 3.76 -1.47
CA ARG A 499 26.06 5.01 -0.93
C ARG A 499 25.02 6.13 -0.76
N ALA A 500 23.85 6.03 -1.42
CA ALA A 500 22.78 7.00 -1.25
C ALA A 500 22.17 6.98 0.16
N PHE A 501 22.39 5.92 0.94
CA PHE A 501 21.75 5.68 2.23
C PHE A 501 22.72 5.70 3.41
N ARG A 502 23.93 6.26 3.22
CA ARG A 502 24.98 6.32 4.26
C ARG A 502 25.28 7.74 4.72
#